data_AF-A0A922AGR0-F1
#
_entry.id   AF-A0A922AGR0-F1
#
_cell.length_a   1.000
_cell.length_b   1.000
_cell.length_c   1.000
_cell.angle_alpha   90.00
_cell.angle_beta   90.00
_cell.angle_gamma   90.00
#
_symmetry.space_group_name_H-M   'P 1'
#
loop_
_entity.id
_entity.type
_entity.pdbx_description
1 polymer ?
#
loop_
_entity_poly.entity_id
_entity_poly.type
_entity_poly.pdbx_seq_one_letter_code
_entity_poly.pdbx_strand_id
1 'polypeptide(L)'
;MAFAYTIAPLTELNFTFCSSISLRWCQFFVPPVFRGSRVSARIGNYHRNLSVVVAKPRRIRELGSFRSVELDRFVTSDDEDEMGEGLFEAIEELERMAREPSDVLEEMNERLSAKELQLVLVYFAQEGRDSWCALEVFEWLKKENRLDKETMELMVGLMCGWVKKLIEEERDVGEVVDLLVDMDCVVLKPEFNMVEKAISLYWEMGEKERVVLFVKEALRRGFGCAAEDDDDDVDGEVAHKGGPTGYLAWKMMVEGNYRDAIKLVIHLRESGLKPEVYSYLIAMTAVVKELNELGKALRKLKGFARDGLVAELDAENVGLIEKYQSDLLADGVQLSNWVIQEGSSALSGVVHERLLAMYICAGRGLEAERQLLEMKLVGKEADGDLYDIVLAICASQKETSAIARLLTRVEVTSSLRKKKSLSWLLRGYIKGGHFNDAAETLVRMLDLGFSPEYLDRAAVLLGVRKGISRSGNADTYLKLCKQLSDASLIGPSLVYLHMKKYKLWVIKML
;
A
#
# COMPACT_ATOMS: atom_id res chain seq x y z
N MET A 1 -9.50 17.44 -14.13
CA MET A 1 -10.31 16.21 -14.31
C MET A 1 -10.12 15.38 -13.06
N ALA A 2 -11.23 15.11 -12.38
CA ALA A 2 -11.28 14.42 -11.10
C ALA A 2 -10.74 12.99 -11.23
N PHE A 3 -9.78 12.65 -10.39
CA PHE A 3 -9.33 11.28 -10.20
C PHE A 3 -9.70 10.85 -8.78
N ALA A 4 -10.85 10.20 -8.67
CA ALA A 4 -11.23 9.47 -7.48
C ALA A 4 -10.42 8.17 -7.46
N TYR A 5 -9.48 8.05 -6.52
CA TYR A 5 -8.74 6.82 -6.27
C TYR A 5 -9.12 6.29 -4.89
N THR A 6 -10.12 5.44 -4.88
CA THR A 6 -10.63 4.70 -3.73
C THR A 6 -9.57 3.71 -3.25
N ILE A 7 -9.13 3.82 -1.99
CA ILE A 7 -8.52 2.68 -1.30
C ILE A 7 -9.68 1.75 -0.95
N ALA A 8 -9.80 0.67 -1.70
CA ALA A 8 -10.89 -0.28 -1.51
C ALA A 8 -10.95 -0.80 -0.06
N PRO A 9 -12.16 -0.98 0.51
CA PRO A 9 -12.33 -1.73 1.74
C PRO A 9 -11.68 -3.12 1.63
N LEU A 10 -11.26 -3.71 2.75
CA LEU A 10 -10.60 -5.02 2.84
C LEU A 10 -11.36 -6.17 2.15
N THR A 11 -12.60 -5.95 1.71
CA THR A 11 -13.38 -6.79 0.78
C THR A 11 -12.76 -6.95 -0.62
N GLU A 12 -11.75 -6.15 -1.01
CA GLU A 12 -10.98 -6.34 -2.24
C GLU A 12 -9.62 -7.05 -2.05
N LEU A 13 -9.32 -7.56 -0.85
CA LEU A 13 -8.38 -8.66 -0.77
C LEU A 13 -9.07 -9.88 -1.36
N ASN A 14 -8.92 -10.06 -2.68
CA ASN A 14 -9.15 -11.32 -3.38
C ASN A 14 -8.23 -12.39 -2.74
N PHE A 15 -8.63 -12.91 -1.58
CA PHE A 15 -8.19 -14.18 -1.03
C PHE A 15 -8.76 -15.26 -1.95
N THR A 16 -8.23 -15.33 -3.16
CA THR A 16 -8.47 -16.42 -4.08
C THR A 16 -7.75 -17.64 -3.51
N PHE A 17 -8.44 -18.37 -2.63
CA PHE A 17 -8.29 -19.81 -2.57
C PHE A 17 -8.90 -20.39 -3.84
N CYS A 18 -8.16 -20.28 -4.94
CA CYS A 18 -8.57 -20.89 -6.19
C CYS A 18 -8.37 -22.41 -6.06
N SER A 19 -9.47 -23.11 -5.76
CA SER A 19 -9.64 -24.54 -5.97
C SER A 19 -9.81 -24.79 -7.46
N SER A 20 -8.72 -24.88 -8.21
CA SER A 20 -8.77 -25.37 -9.59
C SER A 20 -7.41 -25.93 -10.02
N ILE A 21 -7.28 -27.25 -9.92
CA ILE A 21 -6.28 -28.00 -10.66
C ILE A 21 -6.84 -28.10 -12.09
N SER A 22 -6.25 -27.35 -13.02
CA SER A 22 -6.42 -27.56 -14.45
C SER A 22 -5.04 -27.66 -15.09
N LEU A 23 -4.64 -28.89 -15.41
CA LEU A 23 -3.45 -29.21 -16.19
C LEU A 23 -3.77 -29.00 -17.67
N ARG A 24 -3.16 -28.00 -18.33
CA ARG A 24 -2.91 -28.05 -19.77
C ARG A 24 -1.58 -27.40 -20.12
N TRP A 25 -0.75 -28.18 -20.82
CA TRP A 25 0.56 -27.85 -21.38
C TRP A 25 0.53 -26.64 -22.33
N CYS A 26 1.59 -25.82 -22.29
CA CYS A 26 2.22 -25.24 -23.47
C CYS A 26 3.67 -24.81 -23.19
N GLN A 27 4.50 -24.97 -24.22
CA GLN A 27 5.96 -24.94 -24.24
C GLN A 27 6.55 -23.52 -24.10
N PHE A 28 7.62 -23.37 -23.32
CA PHE A 28 8.43 -22.15 -23.29
C PHE A 28 9.58 -22.22 -24.30
N PHE A 29 9.72 -21.14 -25.09
CA PHE A 29 10.93 -20.78 -25.83
C PHE A 29 11.65 -19.66 -25.07
N VAL A 30 12.95 -19.82 -24.83
CA VAL A 30 13.84 -18.83 -24.17
C VAL A 30 14.87 -18.33 -25.20
N PRO A 31 15.17 -17.02 -25.24
CA PRO A 31 16.47 -16.55 -25.73
C PRO A 31 17.31 -15.86 -24.65
N PRO A 32 18.65 -15.78 -24.83
CA PRO A 32 19.60 -15.57 -23.74
C PRO A 32 20.05 -14.11 -23.53
N VAL A 33 20.58 -13.89 -22.32
CA VAL A 33 21.25 -12.69 -21.81
C VAL A 33 22.62 -12.50 -22.48
N PHE A 34 22.99 -11.25 -22.79
CA PHE A 34 24.38 -10.84 -23.03
C PHE A 34 24.81 -9.71 -22.08
N ARG A 35 26.03 -9.85 -21.59
CA ARG A 35 26.77 -9.00 -20.64
C ARG A 35 27.93 -8.35 -21.41
N GLY A 36 28.23 -7.08 -21.18
CA GLY A 36 29.45 -6.46 -21.72
C GLY A 36 29.59 -4.96 -21.46
N SER A 37 30.58 -4.60 -20.64
CA SER A 37 30.98 -3.26 -20.20
C SER A 37 32.06 -2.65 -21.11
N ARG A 38 32.21 -1.30 -21.15
CA ARG A 38 33.49 -0.54 -20.94
C ARG A 38 33.40 0.97 -21.25
N VAL A 39 33.56 1.76 -20.19
CA VAL A 39 34.41 2.96 -19.92
C VAL A 39 35.17 3.66 -21.08
N SER A 40 35.10 5.00 -21.13
CA SER A 40 36.29 5.89 -21.15
C SER A 40 35.94 7.35 -20.81
N ALA A 41 36.66 7.91 -19.84
CA ALA A 41 36.69 9.31 -19.45
C ALA A 41 37.55 10.18 -20.39
N ARG A 42 37.40 11.51 -20.33
CA ARG A 42 38.50 12.47 -20.49
C ARG A 42 38.21 13.81 -19.81
N ILE A 43 39.25 14.28 -19.15
CA ILE A 43 39.43 15.42 -18.26
C ILE A 43 39.69 16.70 -19.06
N GLY A 44 39.29 17.86 -18.51
CA GLY A 44 39.78 19.18 -18.93
C GLY A 44 39.52 20.26 -17.89
N ASN A 45 40.46 20.44 -16.95
CA ASN A 45 40.52 21.56 -16.00
C ASN A 45 40.87 22.87 -16.72
N TYR A 46 40.25 23.99 -16.33
CA TYR A 46 40.89 25.31 -16.35
C TYR A 46 40.37 26.18 -15.18
N HIS A 47 41.28 26.55 -14.29
CA HIS A 47 41.12 27.64 -13.33
C HIS A 47 41.33 28.99 -14.03
N ARG A 48 40.50 30.01 -13.74
CA ARG A 48 40.97 31.37 -13.38
C ARG A 48 39.85 32.30 -12.89
N ASN A 49 40.25 33.19 -11.99
CA ASN A 49 39.47 34.05 -11.12
C ASN A 49 38.80 35.27 -11.78
N LEU A 50 37.83 35.80 -11.00
CA LEU A 50 37.12 37.08 -11.04
C LEU A 50 37.81 38.27 -11.72
N SER A 51 37.00 39.05 -12.45
CA SER A 51 37.06 40.52 -12.41
C SER A 51 35.70 41.14 -12.74
N VAL A 52 35.23 41.99 -11.84
CA VAL A 52 34.04 42.86 -11.93
C VAL A 52 34.20 43.85 -13.10
N VAL A 53 33.20 43.91 -13.99
CA VAL A 53 32.96 45.05 -14.88
C VAL A 53 31.46 45.29 -14.99
N VAL A 54 31.04 46.47 -14.52
CA VAL A 54 29.70 47.06 -14.69
C VAL A 54 29.45 47.29 -16.19
N ALA A 55 28.40 46.70 -16.74
CA ALA A 55 27.91 46.99 -18.09
C ALA A 55 26.38 47.11 -18.11
N LYS A 56 25.90 48.27 -18.55
CA LYS A 56 24.48 48.63 -18.76
C LYS A 56 23.81 47.70 -19.80
N PRO A 57 22.47 47.53 -19.72
CA PRO A 57 21.76 46.47 -20.42
C PRO A 57 21.72 46.72 -21.93
N ARG A 58 22.14 45.72 -22.70
CA ARG A 58 21.90 45.65 -24.15
C ARG A 58 20.70 44.74 -24.38
N ARG A 59 19.70 45.28 -25.08
CA ARG A 59 18.61 44.53 -25.72
C ARG A 59 19.18 43.33 -26.47
N ILE A 60 18.75 42.12 -26.12
CA ILE A 60 19.00 40.91 -26.91
C ILE A 60 17.65 40.22 -27.11
N ARG A 61 17.18 40.38 -28.35
CA ARG A 61 16.20 39.57 -29.05
C ARG A 61 16.84 38.19 -29.29
N GLU A 62 16.03 37.14 -29.25
CA GLU A 62 16.32 35.73 -29.55
C GLU A 62 16.60 34.83 -28.32
N LEU A 63 15.54 34.13 -27.88
CA LEU A 63 15.67 32.74 -27.46
C LEU A 63 14.50 31.93 -28.03
N GLY A 64 14.72 31.38 -29.22
CA GLY A 64 13.93 30.27 -29.73
C GLY A 64 14.41 28.96 -29.11
N SER A 65 13.44 28.07 -28.87
CA SER A 65 13.62 26.66 -28.48
C SER A 65 13.60 26.35 -26.98
N PHE A 66 12.46 26.62 -26.34
CA PHE A 66 11.71 25.60 -25.59
C PHE A 66 10.23 25.87 -25.85
N ARG A 67 9.46 24.82 -26.22
CA ARG A 67 8.01 24.91 -26.44
C ARG A 67 7.31 25.23 -25.10
N SER A 68 7.15 26.52 -24.83
CA SER A 68 6.33 27.10 -23.76
C SER A 68 4.87 27.03 -24.17
N VAL A 69 4.18 25.94 -23.81
CA VAL A 69 2.80 25.70 -24.23
C VAL A 69 1.76 26.60 -23.50
N GLU A 70 2.15 27.37 -22.49
CA GLU A 70 1.21 28.25 -21.75
C GLU A 70 1.34 29.74 -22.08
N LEU A 71 2.51 30.26 -22.44
CA LEU A 71 2.66 31.65 -22.91
C LEU A 71 1.95 31.88 -24.24
N ASP A 72 1.95 30.88 -25.13
CA ASP A 72 1.27 30.92 -26.43
C ASP A 72 -0.27 30.95 -26.32
N ARG A 73 -0.84 31.03 -25.11
CA ARG A 73 -2.28 31.17 -24.90
C ARG A 73 -2.66 32.47 -24.16
N PHE A 74 -1.76 32.99 -23.33
CA PHE A 74 -1.95 34.27 -22.65
C PHE A 74 -1.37 35.46 -23.45
N VAL A 75 -0.42 35.21 -24.36
CA VAL A 75 0.19 36.24 -25.22
C VAL A 75 -0.49 36.30 -26.60
N THR A 76 -1.19 35.25 -27.06
CA THR A 76 -1.70 35.19 -28.44
C THR A 76 -3.17 35.57 -28.62
N SER A 77 -3.81 36.25 -27.66
CA SER A 77 -5.11 36.89 -27.93
C SER A 77 -4.88 38.31 -28.42
N ASP A 78 -4.48 38.48 -29.69
CA ASP A 78 -4.59 39.66 -30.59
C ASP A 78 -4.47 41.11 -30.05
N ASP A 79 -4.04 41.33 -28.80
CA ASP A 79 -3.95 42.63 -28.12
C ASP A 79 -2.47 42.87 -27.72
N GLU A 80 -1.55 42.92 -28.69
CA GLU A 80 -0.15 43.30 -28.43
C GLU A 80 0.03 44.80 -28.07
N ASP A 81 -1.06 45.59 -28.06
CA ASP A 81 -1.01 47.06 -27.99
C ASP A 81 -1.47 47.69 -26.63
N GLU A 82 -1.70 46.91 -25.58
CA GLU A 82 -2.12 47.45 -24.25
C GLU A 82 -1.26 46.95 -23.06
N MET A 83 0.07 46.84 -23.22
CA MET A 83 0.94 46.73 -22.04
C MET A 83 1.12 48.12 -21.43
N GLY A 84 0.34 48.45 -20.39
CA GLY A 84 0.33 49.77 -19.76
C GLY A 84 1.69 50.16 -19.16
N GLU A 85 2.04 51.45 -19.21
CA GLU A 85 3.26 51.98 -18.56
C GLU A 85 3.31 51.63 -17.06
N GLY A 86 2.15 51.47 -16.42
CA GLY A 86 2.01 51.04 -15.03
C GLY A 86 2.50 49.62 -14.75
N LEU A 87 2.45 48.69 -15.72
CA LEU A 87 3.00 47.33 -15.55
C LEU A 87 4.52 47.38 -15.40
N PHE A 88 5.20 48.15 -16.26
CA PHE A 88 6.66 48.27 -16.22
C PHE A 88 7.15 49.04 -15.00
N GLU A 89 6.43 50.08 -14.57
CA GLU A 89 6.69 50.81 -13.33
C GLU A 89 6.57 49.89 -12.11
N ALA A 90 5.54 49.03 -12.07
CA ALA A 90 5.35 48.06 -10.99
C ALA A 90 6.51 47.06 -10.92
N ILE A 91 6.92 46.52 -12.07
CA ILE A 91 8.04 45.59 -12.15
C ILE A 91 9.35 46.26 -11.70
N GLU A 92 9.63 47.48 -12.14
CA GLU A 92 10.87 48.19 -11.78
C GLU A 92 10.93 48.54 -10.28
N GLU A 93 9.81 48.96 -9.68
CA GLU A 93 9.72 49.26 -8.24
C GLU A 93 9.82 47.99 -7.37
N LEU A 94 9.16 46.91 -7.78
CA LEU A 94 9.28 45.60 -7.10
C LEU A 94 10.70 45.02 -7.22
N GLU A 95 11.35 45.13 -8.38
CA GLU A 95 12.77 44.70 -8.55
C GLU A 95 13.74 45.55 -7.72
N ARG A 96 13.41 46.82 -7.44
CA ARG A 96 14.25 47.70 -6.63
C ARG A 96 14.28 47.30 -5.15
N MET A 97 13.30 46.54 -4.65
CA MET A 97 13.18 46.09 -3.26
C MET A 97 13.36 47.22 -2.23
N ALA A 98 12.93 48.45 -2.59
CA ALA A 98 13.10 49.63 -1.76
C ALA A 98 11.98 49.81 -0.72
N ARG A 99 10.85 49.11 -0.91
CA ARG A 99 9.62 49.11 -0.10
C ARG A 99 9.07 47.69 -0.02
N GLU A 100 8.14 47.43 0.91
CA GLU A 100 7.45 46.15 0.95
C GLU A 100 6.60 45.97 -0.33
N PRO A 101 6.57 44.78 -0.95
CA PRO A 101 5.81 44.53 -2.18
C PRO A 101 4.33 44.90 -2.07
N SER A 102 3.73 44.70 -0.90
CA SER A 102 2.35 45.08 -0.60
C SER A 102 2.08 46.57 -0.75
N ASP A 103 3.01 47.43 -0.31
CA ASP A 103 2.86 48.88 -0.35
C ASP A 103 2.89 49.40 -1.79
N VAL A 104 3.76 48.81 -2.61
CA VAL A 104 3.87 49.12 -4.04
C VAL A 104 2.59 48.68 -4.77
N LEU A 105 2.09 47.48 -4.47
CA LEU A 105 0.87 46.96 -5.10
C LEU A 105 -0.39 47.74 -4.67
N GLU A 106 -0.46 48.21 -3.42
CA GLU A 106 -1.58 49.04 -2.94
C GLU A 106 -1.63 50.40 -3.65
N GLU A 107 -0.48 51.06 -3.86
CA GLU A 107 -0.40 52.33 -4.60
C GLU A 107 -0.80 52.16 -6.09
N MET A 108 -0.54 50.98 -6.65
CA MET A 108 -0.77 50.69 -8.07
C MET A 108 -2.09 49.95 -8.34
N ASN A 109 -2.88 49.63 -7.31
CA ASN A 109 -4.11 48.81 -7.42
C ASN A 109 -5.13 49.38 -8.42
N GLU A 110 -5.35 50.70 -8.39
CA GLU A 110 -6.28 51.41 -9.29
C GLU A 110 -5.74 51.55 -10.72
N ARG A 111 -4.44 51.33 -10.93
CA ARG A 111 -3.76 51.50 -12.23
C ARG A 111 -3.55 50.19 -12.98
N LEU A 112 -3.66 49.04 -12.30
CA LEU A 112 -3.37 47.72 -12.87
C LEU A 112 -4.65 46.89 -13.07
N SER A 113 -4.84 46.43 -14.31
CA SER A 113 -5.87 45.44 -14.64
C SER A 113 -5.54 44.07 -14.04
N ALA A 114 -6.54 43.19 -13.95
CA ALA A 114 -6.34 41.82 -13.45
C ALA A 114 -5.34 41.01 -14.32
N LYS A 115 -5.33 41.25 -15.64
CA LYS A 115 -4.36 40.64 -16.58
C LYS A 115 -2.94 41.15 -16.34
N GLU A 116 -2.77 42.44 -16.08
CA GLU A 116 -1.45 43.03 -15.78
C GLU A 116 -0.90 42.50 -14.45
N LEU A 117 -1.74 42.33 -13.44
CA LEU A 117 -1.32 41.70 -12.17
C LEU A 117 -0.92 40.23 -12.35
N GLN A 118 -1.62 39.47 -13.20
CA GLN A 118 -1.21 38.12 -13.59
C GLN A 118 0.15 38.13 -14.31
N LEU A 119 0.40 39.11 -15.18
CA LEU A 119 1.69 39.26 -15.87
C LEU A 119 2.83 39.63 -14.91
N VAL A 120 2.58 40.48 -13.91
CA VAL A 120 3.55 40.77 -12.83
C VAL A 120 3.87 39.48 -12.06
N LEU A 121 2.85 38.70 -11.68
CA LEU A 121 3.04 37.41 -11.02
C LEU A 121 3.88 36.46 -11.88
N VAL A 122 3.52 36.28 -13.16
CA VAL A 122 4.27 35.44 -14.10
C VAL A 122 5.70 35.94 -14.27
N TYR A 123 5.93 37.26 -14.30
CA TYR A 123 7.25 37.84 -14.47
C TYR A 123 8.21 37.44 -13.33
N PHE A 124 7.80 37.62 -12.08
CA PHE A 124 8.61 37.26 -10.90
C PHE A 124 8.71 35.74 -10.73
N ALA A 125 7.67 35.02 -11.15
CA ALA A 125 7.66 33.56 -11.13
C ALA A 125 8.52 32.90 -12.22
N GLN A 126 8.72 33.57 -13.35
CA GLN A 126 9.49 33.03 -14.47
C GLN A 126 10.93 32.77 -14.04
N GLU A 127 11.39 31.54 -14.31
CA GLU A 127 12.71 31.02 -13.92
C GLU A 127 13.01 31.01 -12.41
N GLY A 128 12.03 31.30 -11.54
CA GLY A 128 12.27 31.44 -10.10
C GLY A 128 13.19 32.62 -9.77
N ARG A 129 13.07 33.73 -10.52
CA ARG A 129 13.90 34.92 -10.32
C ARG A 129 13.78 35.49 -8.91
N ASP A 130 12.55 35.57 -8.40
CA ASP A 130 12.28 35.89 -7.00
C ASP A 130 11.00 35.15 -6.55
N SER A 131 11.18 33.95 -6.01
CA SER A 131 10.09 33.12 -5.50
C SER A 131 9.33 33.81 -4.37
N TRP A 132 10.02 34.60 -3.55
CA TRP A 132 9.43 35.32 -2.42
C TRP A 132 8.56 36.48 -2.92
N CYS A 133 9.07 37.31 -3.84
CA CYS A 133 8.30 38.41 -4.40
C CYS A 133 7.05 37.91 -5.16
N ALA A 134 7.14 36.77 -5.86
CA ALA A 134 5.97 36.16 -6.51
C ALA A 134 4.91 35.68 -5.51
N LEU A 135 5.34 35.11 -4.37
CA LEU A 135 4.44 34.68 -3.29
C LEU A 135 3.73 35.86 -2.63
N GLU A 136 4.45 36.97 -2.36
CA GLU A 136 3.89 38.20 -1.81
C GLU A 136 2.87 38.86 -2.75
N VAL A 137 3.18 38.95 -4.05
CA VAL A 137 2.23 39.43 -5.07
C VAL A 137 0.95 38.59 -5.05
N PHE A 138 1.08 37.26 -4.95
CA PHE A 138 -0.08 36.38 -4.89
C PHE A 138 -0.86 36.51 -3.57
N GLU A 139 -0.19 36.67 -2.42
CA GLU A 139 -0.85 36.91 -1.13
C GLU A 139 -1.66 38.22 -1.16
N TRP A 140 -1.09 39.27 -1.74
CA TRP A 140 -1.79 40.54 -1.92
C TRP A 140 -3.02 40.37 -2.82
N LEU A 141 -2.90 39.67 -3.95
CA LEU A 141 -4.04 39.36 -4.83
C LEU A 141 -5.15 38.58 -4.12
N LYS A 142 -4.77 37.70 -3.20
CA LYS A 142 -5.68 36.95 -2.34
C LYS A 142 -6.43 37.86 -1.37
N LYS A 143 -5.74 38.78 -0.71
CA LYS A 143 -6.33 39.75 0.24
C LYS A 143 -7.35 40.67 -0.46
N GLU A 144 -7.03 41.12 -1.67
CA GLU A 144 -7.90 41.98 -2.49
C GLU A 144 -9.07 41.22 -3.15
N ASN A 145 -9.20 39.91 -2.94
CA ASN A 145 -10.24 39.05 -3.52
C ASN A 145 -10.33 39.12 -5.06
N ARG A 146 -9.19 39.38 -5.73
CA ARG A 146 -9.06 39.44 -7.19
C ARG A 146 -8.62 38.12 -7.82
N LEU A 147 -8.60 37.03 -7.04
CA LEU A 147 -8.22 35.70 -7.52
C LEU A 147 -9.35 35.05 -8.34
N ASP A 148 -9.10 34.85 -9.62
CA ASP A 148 -9.86 33.93 -10.43
C ASP A 148 -9.33 32.48 -10.24
N LYS A 149 -10.12 31.51 -10.73
CA LYS A 149 -9.73 30.10 -10.69
C LYS A 149 -8.45 29.84 -11.50
N GLU A 150 -8.25 30.60 -12.57
CA GLU A 150 -7.12 30.48 -13.49
C GLU A 150 -5.81 30.95 -12.85
N THR A 151 -5.79 32.05 -12.09
CA THR A 151 -4.61 32.52 -11.34
C THR A 151 -4.22 31.53 -10.25
N MET A 152 -5.19 30.90 -9.57
CA MET A 152 -4.89 29.84 -8.61
C MET A 152 -4.24 28.61 -9.26
N GLU A 153 -4.76 28.17 -10.42
CA GLU A 153 -4.17 27.06 -11.18
C GLU A 153 -2.77 27.42 -11.71
N LEU A 154 -2.58 28.64 -12.20
CA LEU A 154 -1.31 29.19 -12.65
C LEU A 154 -0.28 29.21 -11.51
N MET A 155 -0.67 29.71 -10.32
CA MET A 155 0.22 29.74 -9.16
C MET A 155 0.67 28.32 -8.77
N VAL A 156 -0.26 27.37 -8.68
CA VAL A 156 0.07 25.95 -8.43
C VAL A 156 1.05 25.41 -9.48
N GLY A 157 0.85 25.72 -10.75
CA GLY A 157 1.76 25.35 -11.83
C GLY A 157 3.16 25.94 -11.68
N LEU A 158 3.27 27.22 -11.33
CA LEU A 158 4.53 27.92 -11.11
C LEU A 158 5.29 27.35 -9.90
N MET A 159 4.62 27.12 -8.78
CA MET A 159 5.23 26.51 -7.60
C MET A 159 5.70 25.09 -7.86
N CYS A 160 4.92 24.28 -8.58
CA CYS A 160 5.38 22.97 -9.05
C CYS A 160 6.63 23.09 -9.93
N GLY A 161 6.68 24.13 -10.79
CA GLY A 161 7.84 24.45 -11.63
C GLY A 161 9.08 24.79 -10.82
N TRP A 162 8.96 25.62 -9.78
CA TRP A 162 10.08 25.98 -8.89
C TRP A 162 10.61 24.77 -8.13
N VAL A 163 9.72 23.97 -7.50
CA VAL A 163 10.12 22.74 -6.78
C VAL A 163 10.82 21.78 -7.75
N LYS A 164 10.25 21.58 -8.94
CA LYS A 164 10.85 20.71 -9.96
C LYS A 164 12.25 21.19 -10.36
N LYS A 165 12.43 22.50 -10.57
CA LYS A 165 13.72 23.09 -10.92
C LYS A 165 14.76 22.90 -9.83
N LEU A 166 14.42 23.13 -8.55
CA LEU A 166 15.33 22.90 -7.42
C LEU A 166 15.77 21.43 -7.32
N ILE A 167 14.83 20.51 -7.57
CA ILE A 167 15.11 19.07 -7.58
C ILE A 167 16.03 18.69 -8.74
N GLU A 168 15.78 19.23 -9.94
CA GLU A 168 16.61 19.01 -11.14
C GLU A 168 18.02 19.61 -11.02
N GLU A 169 18.16 20.74 -10.33
CA GLU A 169 19.45 21.39 -10.04
C GLU A 169 20.26 20.69 -8.93
N GLU A 170 19.75 19.59 -8.36
CA GLU A 170 20.37 18.85 -7.25
C GLU A 170 20.68 19.72 -6.02
N ARG A 171 19.84 20.71 -5.74
CA ARG A 171 19.98 21.60 -4.58
C ARG A 171 19.79 20.84 -3.26
N ASP A 172 20.25 21.44 -2.16
CA ASP A 172 20.08 20.85 -0.84
C ASP A 172 18.58 20.68 -0.52
N VAL A 173 18.26 19.58 0.12
CA VAL A 173 16.87 19.24 0.47
C VAL A 173 16.27 20.29 1.41
N GLY A 174 17.09 20.95 2.23
CA GLY A 174 16.68 22.06 3.09
C GLY A 174 16.12 23.24 2.30
N GLU A 175 16.74 23.61 1.17
CA GLU A 175 16.27 24.72 0.32
C GLU A 175 14.88 24.43 -0.28
N VAL A 176 14.62 23.16 -0.63
CA VAL A 176 13.30 22.73 -1.11
C VAL A 176 12.26 22.81 0.00
N VAL A 177 12.62 22.43 1.23
CA VAL A 177 11.71 22.55 2.38
C VAL A 177 11.49 24.01 2.77
N ASP A 178 12.51 24.87 2.71
CA ASP A 178 12.39 26.32 2.94
C ASP A 178 11.37 26.93 1.97
N LEU A 179 11.53 26.65 0.67
CA LEU A 179 10.59 27.12 -0.35
C LEU A 179 9.16 26.59 -0.10
N LEU A 180 9.01 25.33 0.31
CA LEU A 180 7.69 24.77 0.61
C LEU A 180 7.04 25.41 1.85
N VAL A 181 7.84 25.76 2.86
CA VAL A 181 7.35 26.51 4.04
C VAL A 181 6.86 27.89 3.60
N ASP A 182 7.62 28.59 2.76
CA ASP A 182 7.21 29.89 2.22
C ASP A 182 5.91 29.79 1.39
N MET A 183 5.72 28.68 0.66
CA MET A 183 4.50 28.42 -0.11
C MET A 183 3.28 28.12 0.76
N ASP A 184 3.44 27.48 1.91
CA ASP A 184 2.32 27.11 2.81
C ASP A 184 1.73 28.34 3.53
N CYS A 185 2.56 29.35 3.78
CA CYS A 185 2.09 30.68 4.22
C CYS A 185 1.06 31.26 3.25
N VAL A 186 1.20 30.94 1.96
CA VAL A 186 0.32 31.38 0.88
C VAL A 186 -0.75 30.32 0.64
N VAL A 187 -1.56 30.02 1.66
CA VAL A 187 -2.58 28.94 1.69
C VAL A 187 -3.26 28.75 0.32
N LEU A 188 -2.87 27.68 -0.35
CA LEU A 188 -3.52 27.21 -1.57
C LEU A 188 -4.76 26.42 -1.19
N LYS A 189 -5.65 26.20 -2.17
CA LYS A 189 -6.85 25.40 -1.96
C LYS A 189 -6.53 24.11 -1.20
N PRO A 190 -7.42 23.66 -0.29
CA PRO A 190 -7.20 22.49 0.57
C PRO A 190 -7.02 21.16 -0.17
N GLU A 191 -7.23 21.11 -1.49
CA GLU A 191 -7.15 19.91 -2.31
C GLU A 191 -5.74 19.60 -2.86
N PHE A 192 -4.79 20.54 -2.79
CA PHE A 192 -3.46 20.36 -3.38
C PHE A 192 -2.35 20.38 -2.33
N ASN A 193 -1.73 19.21 -2.08
CA ASN A 193 -0.62 19.09 -1.15
C ASN A 193 0.72 19.21 -1.89
N MET A 194 1.38 20.36 -1.76
CA MET A 194 2.70 20.62 -2.35
C MET A 194 3.77 19.61 -1.86
N VAL A 195 3.66 19.10 -0.63
CA VAL A 195 4.58 18.11 -0.06
C VAL A 195 4.47 16.77 -0.78
N GLU A 196 3.25 16.31 -1.04
CA GLU A 196 3.00 15.09 -1.81
C GLU A 196 3.51 15.22 -3.25
N LYS A 197 3.36 16.41 -3.83
CA LYS A 197 3.91 16.70 -5.16
C LYS A 197 5.43 16.66 -5.18
N ALA A 198 6.09 17.26 -4.19
CA ALA A 198 7.55 17.22 -4.03
C ALA A 198 8.06 15.79 -3.85
N ILE A 199 7.42 15.00 -2.97
CA ILE A 199 7.72 13.57 -2.79
C ILE A 199 7.56 12.84 -4.13
N SER A 200 6.52 13.16 -4.88
CA SER A 200 6.27 12.53 -6.17
C SER A 200 7.35 12.83 -7.20
N LEU A 201 7.82 14.08 -7.28
CA LEU A 201 8.90 14.50 -8.17
C LEU A 201 10.22 13.81 -7.82
N TYR A 202 10.63 13.82 -6.55
CA TYR A 202 11.84 13.12 -6.12
C TYR A 202 11.78 11.62 -6.43
N TRP A 203 10.59 11.03 -6.30
CA TRP A 203 10.38 9.61 -6.57
C TRP A 203 10.46 9.29 -8.07
N GLU A 204 9.88 10.12 -8.94
CA GLU A 204 9.94 9.97 -10.40
C GLU A 204 11.37 10.11 -10.94
N MET A 205 12.21 10.91 -10.27
CA MET A 205 13.64 11.04 -10.58
C MET A 205 14.47 9.81 -10.18
N GLY A 206 13.90 8.86 -9.43
CA GLY A 206 14.59 7.65 -8.97
C GLY A 206 15.53 7.85 -7.78
N GLU A 207 15.58 9.06 -7.21
CA GLU A 207 16.48 9.47 -6.13
C GLU A 207 15.92 9.06 -4.75
N LYS A 208 15.77 7.74 -4.52
CA LYS A 208 15.13 7.20 -3.30
C LYS A 208 15.73 7.73 -1.99
N GLU A 209 17.05 7.90 -1.93
CA GLU A 209 17.73 8.40 -0.74
C GLU A 209 17.39 9.88 -0.46
N ARG A 210 17.30 10.72 -1.50
CA ARG A 210 16.92 12.12 -1.38
C ARG A 210 15.47 12.29 -0.94
N VAL A 211 14.55 11.44 -1.42
CA VAL A 211 13.15 11.46 -0.97
C VAL A 211 13.07 11.19 0.54
N VAL A 212 13.85 10.22 1.04
CA VAL A 212 13.87 9.88 2.47
C VAL A 212 14.49 11.01 3.29
N LEU A 213 15.53 11.67 2.79
CA LEU A 213 16.09 12.88 3.42
C LEU A 213 15.07 14.02 3.45
N PHE A 214 14.31 14.20 2.38
CA PHE A 214 13.22 15.19 2.30
C PHE A 214 12.16 14.94 3.37
N VAL A 215 11.68 13.71 3.48
CA VAL A 215 10.70 13.36 4.53
C VAL A 215 11.29 13.55 5.94
N LYS A 216 12.56 13.21 6.16
CA LYS A 216 13.23 13.45 7.45
C LYS A 216 13.27 14.94 7.79
N GLU A 217 13.61 15.78 6.83
CA GLU A 217 13.71 17.23 7.05
C GLU A 217 12.33 17.86 7.24
N ALA A 218 11.32 17.44 6.46
CA ALA A 218 9.93 17.85 6.66
C ALA A 218 9.44 17.50 8.07
N LEU A 219 9.70 16.28 8.56
CA LEU A 219 9.33 15.86 9.92
C LEU A 219 10.07 16.64 11.01
N ARG A 220 11.36 16.97 10.82
CA ARG A 220 12.12 17.77 11.80
C ARG A 220 11.54 19.16 12.01
N ARG A 221 11.03 19.75 10.93
CA ARG A 221 10.43 21.09 10.94
C ARG A 221 8.93 21.06 11.26
N GLY A 222 8.32 19.88 11.41
CA GLY A 222 6.88 19.72 11.65
C GLY A 222 6.01 20.09 10.44
N PHE A 223 6.59 20.11 9.24
CA PHE A 223 5.94 20.55 8.02
C PHE A 223 5.19 19.41 7.31
N GLY A 224 3.93 19.64 6.94
CA GLY A 224 3.06 18.63 6.31
C GLY A 224 2.40 17.63 7.27
N CYS A 225 2.58 17.78 8.58
CA CYS A 225 1.82 17.07 9.60
C CYS A 225 0.53 17.89 9.86
N ALA A 226 -0.54 17.63 9.11
CA ALA A 226 -1.83 18.25 9.40
C ALA A 226 -2.19 18.00 10.87
N ALA A 227 -2.53 19.08 11.60
CA ALA A 227 -3.06 18.96 12.95
C ALA A 227 -4.28 18.05 12.91
N GLU A 228 -4.35 17.11 13.86
CA GLU A 228 -5.49 16.22 14.03
C GLU A 228 -6.70 17.06 14.46
N ASP A 229 -7.43 17.62 13.49
CA ASP A 229 -8.77 18.11 13.74
C ASP A 229 -9.67 16.89 13.96
N ASP A 230 -10.30 16.88 15.14
CA ASP A 230 -11.29 15.93 15.66
C ASP A 230 -12.57 15.89 14.77
N ASP A 231 -12.44 15.56 13.48
CA ASP A 231 -13.59 15.35 12.60
C ASP A 231 -13.94 13.86 12.48
N ASP A 232 -15.03 13.57 13.18
CA ASP A 232 -15.71 12.33 13.52
C ASP A 232 -16.37 11.61 12.32
N ASP A 233 -15.72 11.55 11.14
CA ASP A 233 -16.30 10.87 9.97
C ASP A 233 -15.82 9.43 9.83
N VAL A 234 -16.57 8.57 10.53
CA VAL A 234 -16.66 7.11 10.32
C VAL A 234 -17.45 6.83 9.04
N ASP A 235 -16.93 7.21 7.87
CA ASP A 235 -17.33 6.54 6.62
C ASP A 235 -16.33 6.74 5.46
N GLY A 236 -15.76 5.62 4.99
CA GLY A 236 -15.74 5.29 3.57
C GLY A 236 -14.80 5.96 2.55
N GLU A 237 -14.23 7.14 2.75
CA GLU A 237 -13.33 7.76 1.74
C GLU A 237 -12.07 8.36 2.37
N VAL A 238 -10.97 7.60 2.33
CA VAL A 238 -9.65 8.05 2.81
C VAL A 238 -9.02 8.98 1.77
N ALA A 239 -9.37 10.26 1.83
CA ALA A 239 -8.48 11.32 1.39
C ALA A 239 -7.13 11.17 2.13
N HIS A 240 -6.03 11.47 1.45
CA HIS A 240 -4.65 11.28 1.89
C HIS A 240 -4.29 12.05 3.18
N LYS A 241 -4.82 11.66 4.34
CA LYS A 241 -4.53 12.24 5.67
C LYS A 241 -3.19 11.72 6.26
N GLY A 242 -2.27 11.25 5.42
CA GLY A 242 -1.10 10.48 5.85
C GLY A 242 0.16 11.29 6.17
N GLY A 243 0.16 12.59 5.94
CA GLY A 243 1.37 13.44 5.98
C GLY A 243 2.50 12.93 5.04
N PRO A 244 3.67 13.57 5.05
CA PRO A 244 4.80 13.18 4.22
C PRO A 244 5.22 11.71 4.38
N THR A 245 5.24 11.16 5.60
CA THR A 245 5.70 9.78 5.79
C THR A 245 4.70 8.77 5.26
N GLY A 246 3.42 8.96 5.59
CA GLY A 246 2.35 8.08 5.13
C GLY A 246 2.25 8.08 3.60
N TYR A 247 2.38 9.24 2.97
CA TYR A 247 2.35 9.33 1.51
C TYR A 247 3.51 8.58 0.84
N LEU A 248 4.75 8.75 1.33
CA LEU A 248 5.91 8.04 0.79
C LEU A 248 5.78 6.52 0.98
N ALA A 249 5.35 6.07 2.17
CA ALA A 249 5.12 4.66 2.45
C ALA A 249 4.00 4.07 1.56
N TRP A 250 2.94 4.83 1.31
CA TRP A 250 1.88 4.45 0.38
C TRP A 250 2.40 4.33 -1.06
N LYS A 251 3.21 5.29 -1.52
CA LYS A 251 3.83 5.25 -2.86
C LYS A 251 4.70 4.01 -3.04
N MET A 252 5.53 3.69 -2.05
CA MET A 252 6.31 2.44 -2.01
C MET A 252 5.43 1.18 -2.09
N MET A 253 4.31 1.16 -1.37
CA MET A 253 3.35 0.05 -1.37
C MET A 253 2.66 -0.14 -2.72
N VAL A 254 2.27 0.95 -3.40
CA VAL A 254 1.65 0.89 -4.73
C VAL A 254 2.58 0.25 -5.76
N GLU A 255 3.89 0.49 -5.64
CA GLU A 255 4.90 -0.13 -6.49
C GLU A 255 5.28 -1.56 -6.10
N GLY A 256 4.71 -2.09 -5.02
CA GLY A 256 5.01 -3.43 -4.50
C GLY A 256 6.26 -3.52 -3.63
N ASN A 257 6.88 -2.38 -3.27
CA ASN A 257 8.04 -2.32 -2.38
C ASN A 257 7.61 -2.32 -0.91
N TYR A 258 6.86 -3.35 -0.48
CA TYR A 258 6.24 -3.41 0.85
C TYR A 258 7.26 -3.37 1.99
N ARG A 259 8.35 -4.15 1.86
CA ARG A 259 9.40 -4.21 2.88
C ARG A 259 10.10 -2.87 3.10
N ASP A 260 10.33 -2.12 2.03
CA ASP A 260 10.97 -0.81 2.12
C ASP A 260 10.04 0.20 2.80
N ALA A 261 8.73 0.14 2.53
CA ALA A 261 7.72 0.96 3.20
C ALA A 261 7.69 0.70 4.73
N ILE A 262 7.73 -0.58 5.14
CA ILE A 262 7.76 -0.97 6.57
C ILE A 262 9.01 -0.41 7.24
N LYS A 263 10.18 -0.63 6.63
CA LYS A 263 11.46 -0.18 7.14
C LYS A 263 11.58 1.33 7.22
N LEU A 264 11.04 2.06 6.24
CA LEU A 264 11.04 3.51 6.24
C LEU A 264 10.38 4.05 7.51
N VAL A 265 9.16 3.61 7.80
CA VAL A 265 8.37 4.10 8.94
C VAL A 265 9.04 3.74 10.27
N ILE A 266 9.52 2.49 10.41
CA ILE A 266 10.26 2.05 11.61
C ILE A 266 11.54 2.88 11.79
N HIS A 267 12.34 3.04 10.73
CA HIS A 267 13.58 3.80 10.79
C HIS A 267 13.35 5.26 11.18
N LEU A 268 12.32 5.92 10.64
CA LEU A 268 12.01 7.31 10.98
C LEU A 268 11.68 7.46 12.46
N ARG A 269 10.87 6.53 13.01
CA ARG A 269 10.53 6.52 14.43
C ARG A 269 11.75 6.23 15.31
N GLU A 270 12.56 5.24 14.95
CA GLU A 270 13.80 4.89 15.68
C GLU A 270 14.87 5.99 15.61
N SER A 271 14.82 6.83 14.58
CA SER A 271 15.67 8.03 14.46
C SER A 271 15.23 9.18 15.36
N GLY A 272 14.21 9.00 16.20
CA GLY A 272 13.67 10.02 17.10
C GLY A 272 12.73 11.03 16.42
N LEU A 273 12.34 10.78 15.17
CA LEU A 273 11.29 11.58 14.52
C LEU A 273 9.92 11.06 14.94
N LYS A 274 8.89 11.88 14.73
CA LYS A 274 7.49 11.53 15.02
C LYS A 274 6.71 11.41 13.72
N PRO A 275 6.74 10.24 13.04
CA PRO A 275 5.83 9.96 11.94
C PRO A 275 4.37 10.13 12.35
N GLU A 276 3.53 10.39 11.37
CA GLU A 276 2.08 10.53 11.54
C GLU A 276 1.46 9.20 11.95
N VAL A 277 0.42 9.19 12.79
CA VAL A 277 -0.21 7.94 13.26
C VAL A 277 -0.69 7.08 12.09
N TYR A 278 -1.20 7.72 11.03
CA TYR A 278 -1.64 7.04 9.81
C TYR A 278 -0.50 6.37 9.04
N SER A 279 0.75 6.85 9.15
CA SER A 279 1.92 6.23 8.51
C SER A 279 2.18 4.82 9.06
N TYR A 280 1.97 4.61 10.36
CA TYR A 280 2.06 3.28 10.97
C TYR A 280 0.97 2.34 10.45
N LEU A 281 -0.26 2.83 10.27
CA LEU A 281 -1.37 2.05 9.70
C LEU A 281 -1.10 1.64 8.25
N ILE A 282 -0.46 2.51 7.47
CA ILE A 282 -0.01 2.20 6.10
C ILE A 282 1.10 1.14 6.15
N ALA A 283 2.09 1.28 7.03
CA ALA A 283 3.15 0.28 7.21
C ALA A 283 2.60 -1.09 7.66
N MET A 284 1.63 -1.13 8.57
CA MET A 284 0.94 -2.38 8.95
C MET A 284 0.23 -3.02 7.74
N THR A 285 -0.36 -2.21 6.86
CA THR A 285 -0.97 -2.70 5.62
C THR A 285 0.09 -3.30 4.69
N ALA A 286 1.27 -2.67 4.60
CA ALA A 286 2.40 -3.22 3.86
C ALA A 286 2.89 -4.56 4.45
N VAL A 287 2.91 -4.74 5.77
CA VAL A 287 3.21 -6.05 6.41
C VAL A 287 2.25 -7.13 5.92
N VAL A 288 0.94 -6.85 5.90
CA VAL A 288 -0.08 -7.80 5.41
C VAL A 288 0.15 -8.16 3.95
N LYS A 289 0.45 -7.17 3.09
CA LYS A 289 0.71 -7.39 1.67
C LYS A 289 1.98 -8.21 1.44
N GLU A 290 3.06 -7.94 2.16
CA GLU A 290 4.31 -8.70 2.10
C GLU A 290 4.11 -10.17 2.51
N LEU A 291 3.40 -10.42 3.63
CA LEU A 291 3.08 -11.77 4.07
C LEU A 291 2.21 -12.52 3.04
N ASN A 292 1.29 -11.83 2.37
CA ASN A 292 0.48 -12.42 1.32
C ASN A 292 1.33 -12.79 0.08
N GLU A 293 2.27 -11.94 -0.34
CA GLU A 293 3.21 -12.24 -1.43
C GLU A 293 4.15 -13.39 -1.07
N LEU A 294 4.67 -13.43 0.17
CA LEU A 294 5.40 -14.59 0.68
C LEU A 294 4.57 -15.87 0.56
N GLY A 295 3.30 -15.83 0.98
CA GLY A 295 2.37 -16.96 0.86
C GLY A 295 2.10 -17.38 -0.60
N LYS A 296 2.05 -16.44 -1.54
CA LYS A 296 1.95 -16.74 -2.99
C LYS A 296 3.23 -17.37 -3.54
N ALA A 297 4.38 -16.82 -3.18
CA ALA A 297 5.69 -17.33 -3.58
C ALA A 297 5.91 -18.77 -3.09
N LEU A 298 5.59 -19.05 -1.82
CA LEU A 298 5.70 -20.39 -1.25
C LEU A 298 4.77 -21.41 -1.92
N ARG A 299 3.58 -21.01 -2.35
CA ARG A 299 2.68 -21.87 -3.13
C ARG A 299 3.25 -22.22 -4.51
N LYS A 300 3.82 -21.23 -5.21
CA LYS A 300 4.49 -21.45 -6.50
C LYS A 300 5.67 -22.40 -6.34
N LEU A 301 6.50 -22.18 -5.31
CA LEU A 301 7.66 -23.01 -5.00
C LEU A 301 7.27 -24.47 -4.70
N LYS A 302 6.22 -24.69 -3.90
CA LYS A 302 5.67 -26.05 -3.66
C LYS A 302 5.13 -26.70 -4.94
N GLY A 303 4.56 -25.90 -5.85
CA GLY A 303 4.15 -26.37 -7.18
C GLY A 303 5.33 -26.89 -7.99
N PHE A 304 6.41 -26.11 -8.10
CA PHE A 304 7.62 -26.50 -8.81
C PHE A 304 8.29 -27.75 -8.22
N ALA A 305 8.30 -27.87 -6.88
CA ALA A 305 8.82 -29.07 -6.22
C ALA A 305 8.00 -30.32 -6.56
N ARG A 306 6.66 -30.21 -6.57
CA ARG A 306 5.76 -31.33 -6.95
C ARG A 306 5.94 -31.75 -8.41
N ASP A 307 6.23 -30.79 -9.29
CA ASP A 307 6.43 -31.03 -10.72
C ASP A 307 7.88 -31.50 -11.02
N GLY A 308 8.73 -31.64 -10.00
CA GLY A 308 10.12 -32.11 -10.13
C GLY A 308 11.06 -31.09 -10.76
N LEU A 309 10.64 -29.83 -10.89
CA LEU A 309 11.42 -28.75 -11.52
C LEU A 309 12.47 -28.15 -10.57
N VAL A 310 12.25 -28.27 -9.26
CA VAL A 310 13.15 -27.79 -8.21
C VAL A 310 13.21 -28.87 -7.11
N ALA A 311 14.34 -28.99 -6.43
CA ALA A 311 14.46 -29.83 -5.24
C ALA A 311 13.50 -29.34 -4.12
N GLU A 312 13.09 -30.24 -3.23
CA GLU A 312 12.39 -29.83 -2.02
C GLU A 312 13.27 -28.88 -1.19
N LEU A 313 12.62 -27.93 -0.49
CA LEU A 313 13.32 -27.00 0.38
C LEU A 313 14.10 -27.77 1.46
N ASP A 314 15.39 -27.47 1.58
CA ASP A 314 16.20 -27.97 2.69
C ASP A 314 15.84 -27.26 4.01
N ALA A 315 16.35 -27.81 5.11
CA ALA A 315 16.06 -27.30 6.46
C ALA A 315 16.56 -25.86 6.67
N GLU A 316 17.64 -25.46 6.00
CA GLU A 316 18.19 -24.10 6.09
C GLU A 316 17.25 -23.07 5.45
N ASN A 317 16.81 -23.34 4.22
CA ASN A 317 15.87 -22.47 3.52
C ASN A 317 14.52 -22.36 4.25
N VAL A 318 14.03 -23.46 4.84
CA VAL A 318 12.84 -23.42 5.70
C VAL A 318 13.05 -22.48 6.89
N GLY A 319 14.19 -22.59 7.58
CA GLY A 319 14.53 -21.71 8.70
C GLY A 319 14.62 -20.23 8.30
N LEU A 320 15.17 -19.93 7.12
CA LEU A 320 15.22 -18.56 6.59
C LEU A 320 13.83 -17.99 6.31
N ILE A 321 12.92 -18.80 5.75
CA ILE A 321 11.53 -18.40 5.49
C ILE A 321 10.78 -18.14 6.81
N GLU A 322 10.95 -19.03 7.79
CA GLU A 322 10.33 -18.88 9.12
C GLU A 322 10.85 -17.65 9.86
N LYS A 323 12.16 -17.38 9.78
CA LYS A 323 12.77 -16.17 10.34
C LYS A 323 12.22 -14.92 9.65
N TYR A 324 12.18 -14.91 8.32
CA TYR A 324 11.64 -13.78 7.56
C TYR A 324 10.19 -13.47 7.93
N GLN A 325 9.35 -14.50 8.04
CA GLN A 325 7.96 -14.34 8.47
C GLN A 325 7.88 -13.83 9.92
N SER A 326 8.73 -14.33 10.82
CA SER A 326 8.75 -13.92 12.22
C SER A 326 9.19 -12.46 12.39
N ASP A 327 10.18 -12.01 11.62
CA ASP A 327 10.64 -10.61 11.61
C ASP A 327 9.50 -9.69 11.15
N LEU A 328 8.78 -10.04 10.08
CA LEU A 328 7.61 -9.27 9.61
C LEU A 328 6.48 -9.21 10.65
N LEU A 329 6.23 -10.30 11.38
CA LEU A 329 5.24 -10.31 12.46
C LEU A 329 5.67 -9.42 13.62
N ALA A 330 6.96 -9.39 13.94
CA ALA A 330 7.50 -8.50 14.98
C ALA A 330 7.35 -7.03 14.58
N ASP A 331 7.68 -6.68 13.33
CA ASP A 331 7.50 -5.35 12.77
C ASP A 331 6.03 -4.91 12.87
N GLY A 332 5.09 -5.78 12.47
CA GLY A 332 3.64 -5.49 12.55
C GLY A 332 3.12 -5.28 13.97
N VAL A 333 3.61 -6.05 14.94
CA VAL A 333 3.28 -5.85 16.36
C VAL A 333 3.88 -4.56 16.90
N GLN A 334 5.14 -4.24 16.55
CA GLN A 334 5.79 -3.00 16.95
C GLN A 334 5.04 -1.77 16.43
N LEU A 335 4.68 -1.76 15.14
CA LEU A 335 3.87 -0.71 14.53
C LEU A 335 2.51 -0.57 15.23
N SER A 336 1.86 -1.69 15.58
CA SER A 336 0.57 -1.67 16.28
C SER A 336 0.66 -1.02 17.67
N ASN A 337 1.75 -1.29 18.40
CA ASN A 337 1.99 -0.70 19.71
C ASN A 337 2.16 0.82 19.61
N TRP A 338 2.85 1.31 18.56
CA TRP A 338 2.99 2.75 18.33
C TRP A 338 1.67 3.42 17.98
N VAL A 339 0.80 2.80 17.17
CA VAL A 339 -0.56 3.33 16.92
C VAL A 339 -1.37 3.41 18.20
N ILE A 340 -1.29 2.40 19.08
CA ILE A 340 -2.04 2.39 20.35
C ILE A 340 -1.48 3.42 21.35
N GLN A 341 -0.17 3.66 21.33
CA GLN A 341 0.49 4.63 22.22
C GLN A 341 0.23 6.08 21.82
N GLU A 342 0.14 6.36 20.52
CA GLU A 342 0.05 7.73 19.99
C GLU A 342 -1.32 8.10 19.43
N GLY A 343 -2.09 7.10 19.01
CA GLY A 343 -3.38 7.30 18.36
C GLY A 343 -4.53 7.40 19.35
N SER A 344 -5.67 7.86 18.85
CA SER A 344 -6.92 7.88 19.58
C SER A 344 -7.49 6.47 19.77
N SER A 345 -8.36 6.31 20.78
CA SER A 345 -9.06 5.05 21.03
C SER A 345 -9.90 4.57 19.83
N ALA A 346 -10.29 5.48 18.93
CA ALA A 346 -11.02 5.18 17.71
C ALA A 346 -10.21 4.29 16.74
N LEU A 347 -8.87 4.38 16.76
CA LEU A 347 -8.01 3.59 15.88
C LEU A 347 -7.78 2.16 16.38
N SER A 348 -8.14 1.84 17.63
CA SER A 348 -7.92 0.51 18.21
C SER A 348 -8.60 -0.60 17.41
N GLY A 349 -9.86 -0.41 16.99
CA GLY A 349 -10.56 -1.38 16.15
C GLY A 349 -9.93 -1.58 14.77
N VAL A 350 -9.27 -0.55 14.25
CA VAL A 350 -8.57 -0.57 12.95
C VAL A 350 -7.22 -1.29 13.07
N VAL A 351 -6.55 -1.17 14.22
CA VAL A 351 -5.32 -1.89 14.55
C VAL A 351 -5.57 -3.39 14.69
N HIS A 352 -6.59 -3.79 15.47
CA HIS A 352 -6.91 -5.21 15.65
C HIS A 352 -7.33 -5.89 14.34
N GLU A 353 -8.00 -5.17 13.45
CA GLU A 353 -8.33 -5.67 12.11
C GLU A 353 -7.06 -5.93 11.26
N ARG A 354 -6.09 -5.02 11.28
CA ARG A 354 -4.80 -5.20 10.57
C ARG A 354 -3.98 -6.34 11.17
N LEU A 355 -3.93 -6.46 12.49
CA LEU A 355 -3.28 -7.59 13.18
C LEU A 355 -3.95 -8.91 12.84
N LEU A 356 -5.29 -8.96 12.80
CA LEU A 356 -6.04 -10.14 12.37
C LEU A 356 -5.65 -10.55 10.95
N ALA A 357 -5.67 -9.62 10.00
CA ALA A 357 -5.27 -9.88 8.61
C ALA A 357 -3.81 -10.38 8.52
N MET A 358 -2.90 -9.77 9.28
CA MET A 358 -1.49 -10.17 9.36
C MET A 358 -1.35 -11.63 9.84
N TYR A 359 -1.98 -11.98 10.96
CA TYR A 359 -1.92 -13.35 11.49
C TYR A 359 -2.60 -14.36 10.58
N ILE A 360 -3.68 -13.99 9.89
CA ILE A 360 -4.30 -14.83 8.85
C ILE A 360 -3.31 -15.11 7.71
N CYS A 361 -2.64 -14.09 7.17
CA CYS A 361 -1.66 -14.24 6.10
C CYS A 361 -0.46 -15.09 6.52
N ALA A 362 -0.01 -14.97 7.78
CA ALA A 362 1.04 -15.80 8.34
C ALA A 362 0.57 -17.22 8.73
N GLY A 363 -0.75 -17.48 8.74
CA GLY A 363 -1.32 -18.75 9.18
C GLY A 363 -1.19 -18.98 10.69
N ARG A 364 -1.25 -17.93 11.50
CA ARG A 364 -1.11 -17.97 12.98
C ARG A 364 -2.48 -18.01 13.63
N GLY A 365 -3.04 -19.22 13.80
CA GLY A 365 -4.44 -19.41 14.19
C GLY A 365 -4.78 -18.89 15.59
N LEU A 366 -3.94 -19.20 16.58
CA LEU A 366 -4.16 -18.78 17.97
C LEU A 366 -4.11 -17.26 18.11
N GLU A 367 -3.15 -16.61 17.46
CA GLU A 367 -3.01 -15.15 17.47
C GLU A 367 -4.17 -14.48 16.73
N ALA A 368 -4.60 -15.02 15.59
CA ALA A 368 -5.75 -14.51 14.85
C ALA A 368 -7.05 -14.63 15.65
N GLU A 369 -7.27 -15.76 16.34
CA GLU A 369 -8.43 -15.92 17.24
C GLU A 369 -8.42 -14.89 18.37
N ARG A 370 -7.25 -14.61 18.97
CA ARG A 370 -7.13 -13.55 19.98
C ARG A 370 -7.55 -12.20 19.42
N GLN A 371 -7.13 -11.85 18.20
CA GLN A 371 -7.55 -10.58 17.59
C GLN A 371 -9.06 -10.51 17.32
N LEU A 372 -9.72 -11.61 16.96
CA LEU A 372 -11.19 -11.65 16.85
C LEU A 372 -11.89 -11.33 18.19
N LEU A 373 -11.30 -11.79 19.31
CA LEU A 373 -11.81 -11.48 20.64
C LEU A 373 -11.56 -10.02 21.02
N GLU A 374 -10.36 -9.50 20.77
CA GLU A 374 -10.03 -8.09 21.03
C GLU A 374 -10.92 -7.13 20.23
N MET A 375 -11.15 -7.42 18.94
CA MET A 375 -12.09 -6.65 18.11
C MET A 375 -13.48 -6.56 18.76
N LYS A 376 -13.99 -7.69 19.28
CA LYS A 376 -15.28 -7.74 19.96
C LYS A 376 -15.28 -6.91 21.25
N LEU A 377 -14.18 -6.89 22.01
CA LEU A 377 -14.05 -6.09 23.23
C LEU A 377 -14.07 -4.58 22.94
N VAL A 378 -13.50 -4.16 21.81
CA VAL A 378 -13.52 -2.76 21.36
C VAL A 378 -14.78 -2.39 20.57
N GLY A 379 -15.81 -3.25 20.57
CA GLY A 379 -17.11 -2.98 19.95
C GLY A 379 -17.14 -3.11 18.43
N LYS A 380 -16.09 -3.67 17.80
CA LYS A 380 -16.02 -3.88 16.36
C LYS A 380 -16.17 -5.36 16.02
N GLU A 381 -17.15 -5.71 15.18
CA GLU A 381 -17.34 -7.09 14.78
C GLU A 381 -16.63 -7.40 13.46
N ALA A 382 -15.80 -8.44 13.45
CA ALA A 382 -15.18 -8.95 12.23
C ALA A 382 -16.22 -9.66 11.35
N ASP A 383 -16.02 -9.59 10.03
CA ASP A 383 -16.84 -10.32 9.07
C ASP A 383 -16.81 -11.84 9.35
N GLY A 384 -17.95 -12.51 9.16
CA GLY A 384 -18.08 -13.94 9.35
C GLY A 384 -17.09 -14.74 8.50
N ASP A 385 -16.72 -14.23 7.32
CA ASP A 385 -15.74 -14.89 6.45
C ASP A 385 -14.35 -14.95 7.08
N LEU A 386 -13.96 -13.94 7.87
CA LEU A 386 -12.72 -13.94 8.63
C LEU A 386 -12.75 -15.00 9.74
N TYR A 387 -13.87 -15.17 10.43
CA TYR A 387 -14.04 -16.24 11.42
C TYR A 387 -13.85 -17.63 10.80
N ASP A 388 -14.42 -17.87 9.61
CA ASP A 388 -14.28 -19.15 8.91
C ASP A 388 -12.82 -19.42 8.50
N ILE A 389 -12.10 -18.39 8.06
CA ILE A 389 -10.67 -18.49 7.72
C ILE A 389 -9.85 -18.84 8.97
N VAL A 390 -10.06 -18.15 10.09
CA VAL A 390 -9.36 -18.44 11.35
C VAL A 390 -9.67 -19.85 11.83
N LEU A 391 -10.93 -20.28 11.75
CA LEU A 391 -11.33 -21.66 12.08
C LEU A 391 -10.56 -22.69 11.25
N ALA A 392 -10.43 -22.47 9.94
CA ALA A 392 -9.68 -23.34 9.05
C ALA A 392 -8.17 -23.37 9.37
N ILE A 393 -7.58 -22.23 9.75
CA ILE A 393 -6.17 -22.15 10.15
C ILE A 393 -5.96 -22.95 11.45
N CYS A 394 -6.77 -22.70 12.48
CA CYS A 394 -6.71 -23.44 13.76
C CYS A 394 -6.87 -24.94 13.54
N ALA A 395 -7.79 -25.36 12.66
CA ALA A 395 -7.97 -26.76 12.28
C ALA A 395 -6.73 -27.35 11.60
N SER A 396 -6.06 -26.59 10.73
CA SER A 396 -4.83 -27.05 10.07
C SER A 396 -3.64 -27.23 11.03
N GLN A 397 -3.71 -26.61 12.22
CA GLN A 397 -2.71 -26.69 13.29
C GLN A 397 -3.13 -27.61 14.45
N LYS A 398 -4.36 -28.16 14.39
CA LYS A 398 -4.98 -28.97 15.45
C LYS A 398 -5.15 -28.24 16.78
N GLU A 399 -5.46 -26.95 16.73
CA GLU A 399 -5.69 -26.13 17.93
C GLU A 399 -7.09 -26.35 18.50
N THR A 400 -7.30 -27.49 19.16
CA THR A 400 -8.64 -27.97 19.58
C THR A 400 -9.40 -26.99 20.47
N SER A 401 -8.71 -26.27 21.36
CA SER A 401 -9.33 -25.29 22.25
C SER A 401 -9.89 -24.08 21.48
N ALA A 402 -9.12 -23.55 20.53
CA ALA A 402 -9.52 -22.45 19.66
C ALA A 402 -10.68 -22.86 18.75
N ILE A 403 -10.59 -24.06 18.16
CA ILE A 403 -11.64 -24.63 17.31
C ILE A 403 -12.95 -24.74 18.10
N ALA A 404 -12.91 -25.22 19.35
CA ALA A 404 -14.10 -25.34 20.19
C ALA A 404 -14.75 -23.98 20.44
N ARG A 405 -13.97 -22.94 20.81
CA ARG A 405 -14.48 -21.57 21.03
C ARG A 405 -15.06 -20.94 19.75
N LEU A 406 -14.42 -21.13 18.60
CA LEU A 406 -14.93 -20.63 17.34
C LEU A 406 -16.21 -21.36 16.90
N LEU A 407 -16.33 -22.65 17.21
CA LEU A 407 -17.53 -23.44 16.89
C LEU A 407 -18.76 -23.07 17.72
N THR A 408 -18.61 -22.57 18.96
CA THR A 408 -19.78 -22.11 19.73
C THR A 408 -20.52 -20.97 19.01
N ARG A 409 -19.80 -20.12 18.29
CA ARG A 409 -20.39 -19.09 17.43
C ARG A 409 -21.13 -19.72 16.24
N VAL A 410 -20.56 -20.74 15.61
CA VAL A 410 -21.16 -21.43 14.45
C VAL A 410 -22.49 -22.10 14.81
N GLU A 411 -22.63 -22.60 16.04
CA GLU A 411 -23.84 -23.31 16.48
C GLU A 411 -25.10 -22.45 16.46
N VAL A 412 -24.98 -21.15 16.75
CA VAL A 412 -26.10 -20.20 16.76
C VAL A 412 -26.35 -19.52 15.40
N THR A 413 -25.58 -19.85 14.36
CA THR A 413 -25.76 -19.28 13.01
C THR A 413 -26.83 -20.00 12.18
N SER A 414 -27.26 -19.35 11.11
CA SER A 414 -28.17 -19.94 10.12
C SER A 414 -27.60 -21.23 9.51
N SER A 415 -28.48 -22.11 9.04
CA SER A 415 -28.11 -23.39 8.43
C SER A 415 -27.10 -23.24 7.28
N LEU A 416 -27.29 -22.22 6.42
CA LEU A 416 -26.38 -21.91 5.31
C LEU A 416 -24.98 -21.51 5.81
N ARG A 417 -24.90 -20.63 6.83
CA ARG A 417 -23.63 -20.19 7.41
C ARG A 417 -22.91 -21.37 8.08
N LYS A 418 -23.65 -22.18 8.83
CA LYS A 418 -23.13 -23.40 9.48
C LYS A 418 -22.52 -24.38 8.48
N LYS A 419 -23.19 -24.62 7.33
CA LYS A 419 -22.62 -25.42 6.24
C LYS A 419 -21.30 -24.84 5.74
N LYS A 420 -21.24 -23.51 5.49
CA LYS A 420 -20.03 -22.82 5.03
C LYS A 420 -18.88 -22.98 6.03
N SER A 421 -19.12 -22.71 7.32
CA SER A 421 -18.11 -22.83 8.37
C SER A 421 -17.59 -24.26 8.53
N LEU A 422 -18.47 -25.28 8.47
CA LEU A 422 -18.05 -26.69 8.51
C LEU A 422 -17.22 -27.09 7.29
N SER A 423 -17.53 -26.59 6.08
CA SER A 423 -16.69 -26.80 4.90
C SER A 423 -15.29 -26.19 5.07
N TRP A 424 -15.18 -25.00 5.67
CA TRP A 424 -13.89 -24.38 5.99
C TRP A 424 -13.10 -25.18 7.03
N LEU A 425 -13.76 -25.62 8.11
CA LEU A 425 -13.16 -26.50 9.12
C LEU A 425 -12.60 -27.78 8.49
N LEU A 426 -13.41 -28.42 7.63
CA LEU A 426 -13.06 -29.63 6.91
C LEU A 426 -11.80 -29.43 6.05
N ARG A 427 -11.75 -28.36 5.25
CA ARG A 427 -10.60 -28.01 4.42
C ARG A 427 -9.36 -27.66 5.24
N GLY A 428 -9.54 -27.03 6.40
CA GLY A 428 -8.48 -26.81 7.38
C GLY A 428 -7.83 -28.11 7.85
N TYR A 429 -8.62 -29.07 8.32
CA TYR A 429 -8.11 -30.38 8.73
C TYR A 429 -7.45 -31.15 7.57
N ILE A 430 -8.01 -31.11 6.37
CA ILE A 430 -7.40 -31.70 5.17
C ILE A 430 -6.01 -31.08 4.91
N LYS A 431 -5.90 -29.75 4.98
CA LYS A 431 -4.64 -29.02 4.77
C LYS A 431 -3.59 -29.36 5.82
N GLY A 432 -3.99 -29.55 7.08
CA GLY A 432 -3.12 -29.98 8.17
C GLY A 432 -2.77 -31.48 8.17
N GLY A 433 -3.41 -32.28 7.30
CA GLY A 433 -3.24 -33.73 7.28
C GLY A 433 -3.96 -34.46 8.42
N HIS A 434 -4.88 -33.80 9.12
CA HIS A 434 -5.69 -34.33 10.22
C HIS A 434 -6.93 -35.05 9.68
N PHE A 435 -6.72 -36.12 8.92
CA PHE A 435 -7.79 -36.77 8.15
C PHE A 435 -8.87 -37.46 8.99
N ASN A 436 -8.57 -37.83 10.25
CA ASN A 436 -9.58 -38.38 11.15
C ASN A 436 -10.57 -37.30 11.59
N ASP A 437 -10.08 -36.16 12.06
CA ASP A 437 -10.89 -35.01 12.43
C ASP A 437 -11.68 -34.46 11.21
N ALA A 438 -11.06 -34.52 10.02
CA ALA A 438 -11.74 -34.23 8.75
C ALA A 438 -12.89 -35.22 8.48
N ALA A 439 -12.69 -36.51 8.69
CA ALA A 439 -13.73 -37.52 8.52
C ALA A 439 -14.89 -37.31 9.51
N GLU A 440 -14.59 -37.03 10.78
CA GLU A 440 -15.61 -36.71 11.79
C GLU A 440 -16.40 -35.45 11.42
N THR A 441 -15.74 -34.41 10.92
CA THR A 441 -16.38 -33.19 10.45
C THR A 441 -17.31 -33.47 9.26
N LEU A 442 -16.86 -34.30 8.31
CA LEU A 442 -17.64 -34.71 7.16
C LEU A 442 -18.89 -35.50 7.59
N VAL A 443 -18.76 -36.41 8.56
CA VAL A 443 -19.89 -37.14 9.14
C VAL A 443 -20.87 -36.18 9.83
N ARG A 444 -20.37 -35.25 10.65
CA ARG A 444 -21.19 -34.21 11.27
C ARG A 444 -21.99 -33.40 10.24
N MET A 445 -21.39 -33.11 9.08
CA MET A 445 -22.11 -32.44 7.99
C MET A 445 -23.27 -33.30 7.45
N LEU A 446 -23.06 -34.60 7.26
CA LEU A 446 -24.11 -35.52 6.80
C LEU A 446 -25.24 -35.65 7.81
N ASP A 447 -24.90 -35.77 9.10
CA ASP A 447 -25.89 -35.88 10.20
C ASP A 447 -26.76 -34.62 10.30
N LEU A 448 -26.21 -33.46 9.94
CA LEU A 448 -26.94 -32.18 9.84
C LEU A 448 -27.72 -32.01 8.52
N GLY A 449 -27.71 -33.02 7.63
CA GLY A 449 -28.38 -32.99 6.34
C GLY A 449 -27.65 -32.16 5.27
N PHE A 450 -26.37 -31.83 5.49
CA PHE A 450 -25.56 -31.14 4.49
C PHE A 450 -24.87 -32.12 3.56
N SER A 451 -24.79 -31.78 2.28
CA SER A 451 -23.98 -32.48 1.29
C SER A 451 -22.60 -31.80 1.16
N PRO A 452 -21.50 -32.43 1.62
CA PRO A 452 -20.14 -31.92 1.43
C PRO A 452 -19.74 -31.99 -0.05
N GLU A 453 -18.82 -31.14 -0.50
CA GLU A 453 -18.42 -31.12 -1.92
C GLU A 453 -17.63 -32.37 -2.32
N TYR A 454 -17.71 -32.76 -3.60
CA TYR A 454 -17.04 -33.97 -4.12
C TYR A 454 -15.54 -33.97 -3.85
N LEU A 455 -14.85 -32.86 -4.09
CA LEU A 455 -13.41 -32.73 -3.88
C LEU A 455 -13.02 -32.90 -2.41
N ASP A 456 -13.82 -32.34 -1.50
CA ASP A 456 -13.60 -32.48 -0.06
C ASP A 456 -13.76 -33.96 0.37
N ARG A 457 -14.83 -34.63 -0.09
CA ARG A 457 -15.04 -36.07 0.17
C ARG A 457 -13.90 -36.93 -0.37
N ALA A 458 -13.46 -36.68 -1.60
CA ALA A 458 -12.38 -37.42 -2.25
C ALA A 458 -11.05 -37.23 -1.51
N ALA A 459 -10.74 -36.00 -1.08
CA ALA A 459 -9.54 -35.69 -0.33
C ALA A 459 -9.51 -36.40 1.04
N VAL A 460 -10.63 -36.39 1.79
CA VAL A 460 -10.72 -37.13 3.06
C VAL A 460 -10.56 -38.63 2.84
N LEU A 461 -11.30 -39.23 1.90
CA LEU A 461 -11.21 -40.67 1.63
C LEU A 461 -9.79 -41.09 1.26
N LEU A 462 -9.12 -40.33 0.39
CA LEU A 462 -7.74 -40.59 0.01
C LEU A 462 -6.77 -40.45 1.20
N GLY A 463 -6.96 -39.42 2.02
CA GLY A 463 -6.15 -39.15 3.20
C GLY A 463 -6.28 -40.24 4.26
N VAL A 464 -7.50 -40.60 4.64
CA VAL A 464 -7.78 -41.69 5.59
C VAL A 464 -7.23 -43.02 5.04
N ARG A 465 -7.43 -43.32 3.75
CA ARG A 465 -6.88 -44.54 3.11
C ARG A 465 -5.37 -44.63 3.23
N LYS A 466 -4.63 -43.55 2.96
CA LYS A 466 -3.17 -43.51 3.15
C LYS A 466 -2.78 -43.74 4.61
N GLY A 467 -3.62 -43.28 5.54
CA GLY A 467 -3.49 -43.53 6.97
C GLY A 467 -3.60 -45.01 7.36
N ILE A 468 -4.50 -45.78 6.73
CA ILE A 468 -4.67 -47.23 7.00
C ILE A 468 -3.36 -47.99 6.81
N SER A 469 -2.62 -47.67 5.75
CA SER A 469 -1.32 -48.30 5.47
C SER A 469 -0.26 -48.01 6.54
N ARG A 470 -0.43 -46.95 7.35
CA ARG A 470 0.50 -46.52 8.40
C ARG A 470 0.07 -46.95 9.80
N SER A 471 -1.23 -46.84 10.13
CA SER A 471 -1.77 -47.10 11.47
C SER A 471 -2.44 -48.48 11.62
N GLY A 472 -2.77 -49.15 10.51
CA GLY A 472 -3.51 -50.41 10.50
C GLY A 472 -5.00 -50.29 10.87
N ASN A 473 -5.50 -49.10 11.21
CA ASN A 473 -6.89 -48.89 11.59
C ASN A 473 -7.74 -48.55 10.35
N ALA A 474 -8.55 -49.51 9.90
CA ALA A 474 -9.46 -49.36 8.76
C ALA A 474 -10.87 -48.90 9.16
N ASP A 475 -11.19 -48.84 10.45
CA ASP A 475 -12.57 -48.64 10.92
C ASP A 475 -13.13 -47.30 10.49
N THR A 476 -12.35 -46.22 10.65
CA THR A 476 -12.73 -44.86 10.23
C THR A 476 -13.04 -44.81 8.73
N TYR A 477 -12.23 -45.49 7.91
CA TYR A 477 -12.43 -45.55 6.47
C TYR A 477 -13.70 -46.30 6.10
N LEU A 478 -13.94 -47.47 6.70
CA LEU A 478 -15.11 -48.30 6.41
C LEU A 478 -16.41 -47.61 6.85
N LYS A 479 -16.40 -46.97 8.03
CA LYS A 479 -17.54 -46.17 8.52
C LYS A 479 -17.85 -45.02 7.56
N LEU A 480 -16.83 -44.29 7.13
CA LEU A 480 -16.98 -43.17 6.21
C LEU A 480 -17.52 -43.62 4.84
N CYS A 481 -16.98 -44.71 4.26
CA CYS A 481 -17.51 -45.28 3.01
C CYS A 481 -18.98 -45.67 3.14
N LYS A 482 -19.35 -46.34 4.24
CA LYS A 482 -20.73 -46.73 4.48
C LYS A 482 -21.66 -45.51 4.54
N GLN A 483 -21.34 -44.51 5.38
CA GLN A 483 -22.17 -43.32 5.52
C GLN A 483 -22.30 -42.51 4.23
N LEU A 484 -21.23 -42.43 3.44
CA LEU A 484 -21.27 -41.77 2.13
C LEU A 484 -22.11 -42.55 1.11
N SER A 485 -22.11 -43.89 1.17
CA SER A 485 -22.94 -44.77 0.34
C SER A 485 -24.42 -44.67 0.74
N ASP A 486 -24.70 -44.71 2.05
CA ASP A 486 -26.05 -44.52 2.61
C ASP A 486 -26.64 -43.16 2.20
N ALA A 487 -25.80 -42.12 2.13
CA ALA A 487 -26.18 -40.79 1.65
C ALA A 487 -26.21 -40.66 0.10
N SER A 488 -25.98 -41.73 -0.65
CA SER A 488 -25.91 -41.75 -2.13
C SER A 488 -24.88 -40.78 -2.73
N LEU A 489 -23.81 -40.46 -1.99
CA LEU A 489 -22.75 -39.54 -2.42
C LEU A 489 -21.55 -40.24 -3.08
N ILE A 490 -21.46 -41.55 -2.92
CA ILE A 490 -20.54 -42.45 -3.62
C ILE A 490 -21.30 -43.70 -4.08
N GLY A 491 -20.76 -44.39 -5.08
CA GLY A 491 -21.28 -45.70 -5.47
C GLY A 491 -21.03 -46.77 -4.39
N PRO A 492 -21.69 -47.93 -4.50
CA PRO A 492 -21.51 -49.03 -3.56
C PRO A 492 -20.03 -49.44 -3.51
N SER A 493 -19.49 -49.56 -2.29
CA SER A 493 -18.05 -49.70 -2.08
C SER A 493 -17.66 -51.16 -1.92
N LEU A 494 -16.81 -51.67 -2.82
CA LEU A 494 -16.18 -52.99 -2.71
C LEU A 494 -14.92 -52.89 -1.84
N VAL A 495 -14.92 -53.56 -0.70
CA VAL A 495 -13.75 -53.66 0.18
C VAL A 495 -13.05 -54.98 -0.05
N TYR A 496 -11.80 -54.90 -0.48
CA TYR A 496 -10.88 -56.05 -0.59
C TYR A 496 -9.93 -56.05 0.60
N LEU A 497 -10.06 -57.04 1.49
CA LEU A 497 -9.17 -57.20 2.64
C LEU A 497 -8.35 -58.48 2.46
N HIS A 498 -7.04 -58.33 2.34
CA HIS A 498 -6.11 -59.46 2.23
C HIS A 498 -5.47 -59.77 3.58
N MET A 499 -5.85 -60.90 4.17
CA MET A 499 -5.22 -61.41 5.38
C MET A 499 -4.02 -62.27 5.03
N LYS A 500 -2.83 -61.65 4.96
CA LYS A 500 -1.56 -62.32 4.60
C LYS A 500 -1.29 -63.60 5.41
N LYS A 501 -1.59 -63.58 6.72
CA LYS A 501 -1.38 -64.72 7.63
C LYS A 501 -2.13 -65.99 7.22
N TYR A 502 -3.30 -65.82 6.60
CA TYR A 502 -4.19 -66.93 6.22
C TYR A 502 -4.31 -67.10 4.71
N LYS A 503 -3.56 -66.32 3.91
CA LYS A 503 -3.70 -66.25 2.44
C LYS A 503 -5.16 -66.07 1.99
N LEU A 504 -5.94 -65.32 2.76
CA LEU A 504 -7.38 -65.18 2.57
C LEU A 504 -7.71 -63.78 2.01
N TRP A 505 -8.59 -63.73 1.02
CA TRP A 505 -9.17 -62.50 0.49
C TRP A 505 -10.63 -62.42 0.93
N VAL A 506 -10.97 -61.38 1.69
CA VAL A 506 -12.37 -61.05 2.00
C VAL A 506 -12.79 -59.95 1.04
N ILE A 507 -13.84 -60.24 0.27
CA ILE A 507 -14.52 -59.25 -0.58
C ILE A 507 -15.86 -58.97 0.09
N LYS A 508 -16.08 -57.71 0.49
CA LYS A 508 -17.34 -57.29 1.11
C LYS A 508 -17.88 -56.06 0.39
N MET A 509 -19.14 -56.14 -0.02
CA MET A 509 -19.91 -54.98 -0.45
C MET A 509 -20.38 -54.22 0.79
N LEU A 510 -20.15 -52.90 0.81
CA LEU A 510 -20.66 -51.97 1.82
C LEU A 510 -21.84 -51.16 1.28
#